data_AF-A0A7J6WC11-F1
#
_entry.id   AF-A0A7J6WC11-F1
#
_cell.length_a   1.000
_cell.length_b   1.000
_cell.length_c   1.000
_cell.angle_alpha   90.00
_cell.angle_beta   90.00
_cell.angle_gamma   90.00
#
_symmetry.space_group_name_H-M   'P 1'
#
loop_
_entity.id
_entity.type
_entity.pdbx_description
1 polymer ?
#
loop_
_entity_poly.entity_id
_entity_poly.type
_entity_poly.pdbx_seq_one_letter_code
_entity_poly.pdbx_strand_id
1 'polypeptide(L)'
;MLFQIGNALINDNDNTLGMYNYFWTHALNSDETYREILEYCVLDFSSDKCSAAQGKGASERGGVDIYNIYAPLCHDSEFNNNVSTGSIKEFDPCSDDYVSAYLNLPEVQDAFHAKNTSWFECSATDYYIASLHLLIVSKSIANRFELHSIAIFKIKGWRYNLGLQRT
;
A
#
# COMPACT_ATOMS: atom_id res chain seq x y z
N MET A 1 14.92 -8.97 22.26
CA MET A 1 14.71 -8.14 21.06
C MET A 1 13.48 -8.70 20.38
N LEU A 2 12.44 -7.89 20.18
CA LEU A 2 11.20 -8.30 19.50
C LEU A 2 11.13 -7.53 18.17
N PHE A 3 10.84 -8.24 17.08
CA PHE A 3 10.54 -7.64 15.77
C PHE A 3 9.03 -7.67 15.55
N GLN A 4 8.45 -6.55 15.13
CA GLN A 4 7.04 -6.44 14.74
C GLN A 4 6.96 -6.31 13.23
N ILE A 5 6.19 -7.18 12.60
CA ILE A 5 5.98 -7.25 11.15
C ILE A 5 4.47 -7.38 10.94
N GLY A 6 3.87 -6.41 10.27
CA GLY A 6 2.45 -6.42 9.91
C GLY A 6 2.28 -6.69 8.42
N ASN A 7 1.38 -7.61 8.07
CA ASN A 7 0.92 -7.90 6.70
C ASN A 7 2.02 -7.88 5.62
N ALA A 8 3.19 -8.45 5.92
CA ALA A 8 4.35 -8.36 5.06
C ALA A 8 4.35 -9.40 3.93
N LEU A 9 4.98 -9.02 2.83
CA LEU A 9 5.50 -9.94 1.83
C LEU A 9 6.78 -10.58 2.40
N ILE A 10 6.75 -11.87 2.65
CA ILE A 10 7.88 -12.63 3.22
C ILE A 10 8.43 -13.61 2.16
N ASN A 11 7.53 -14.23 1.40
CA ASN A 11 7.85 -15.15 0.33
C ASN A 11 6.83 -14.97 -0.80
N ASP A 12 7.28 -14.51 -1.96
CA ASP A 12 6.41 -14.14 -3.08
C ASP A 12 5.47 -15.28 -3.50
N ASN A 13 5.98 -16.51 -3.55
CA ASN A 13 5.22 -17.69 -3.96
C ASN A 13 4.10 -18.02 -2.95
N ASP A 14 4.46 -18.13 -1.67
CA ASP A 14 3.51 -18.46 -0.60
C ASP A 14 2.48 -17.33 -0.41
N ASN A 15 2.93 -16.07 -0.47
CA ASN A 15 2.06 -14.91 -0.40
C ASN A 15 1.09 -14.87 -1.59
N THR A 16 1.54 -15.19 -2.80
CA THR A 16 0.69 -15.24 -4.01
C THR A 16 -0.33 -16.36 -3.91
N LEU A 17 0.06 -17.57 -3.49
CA LEU A 17 -0.91 -18.66 -3.29
C LEU A 17 -1.91 -18.32 -2.18
N GLY A 18 -1.44 -17.73 -1.09
CA GLY A 18 -2.28 -17.25 0.01
C GLY A 18 -3.32 -16.23 -0.47
N MET A 19 -2.92 -15.30 -1.35
CA MET A 19 -3.81 -14.31 -1.95
C MET A 19 -4.90 -14.97 -2.81
N TYR A 20 -4.56 -15.89 -3.72
CA TYR A 20 -5.57 -16.55 -4.56
C TYR A 20 -6.48 -17.50 -3.77
N ASN A 21 -5.95 -18.14 -2.72
CA ASN A 21 -6.77 -18.88 -1.77
C ASN A 21 -7.74 -17.97 -1.01
N TYR A 22 -7.29 -16.78 -0.60
CA TYR A 22 -8.15 -15.78 0.02
C TYR A 22 -9.25 -15.31 -0.94
N PHE A 23 -8.90 -14.99 -2.20
CA PHE A 23 -9.88 -14.60 -3.21
C PHE A 23 -10.93 -15.68 -3.46
N TRP A 24 -10.54 -16.94 -3.57
CA TRP A 24 -11.48 -18.05 -3.74
C TRP A 24 -12.42 -18.21 -2.53
N THR A 25 -11.87 -18.26 -1.31
CA THR A 25 -12.68 -18.41 -0.07
C THR A 25 -13.60 -17.23 0.22
N HIS A 26 -13.38 -16.08 -0.42
CA HIS A 26 -14.20 -14.87 -0.29
C HIS A 26 -15.04 -14.59 -1.55
N ALA A 27 -15.23 -15.61 -2.40
CA ALA A 27 -16.07 -15.55 -3.60
C ALA A 27 -15.66 -14.47 -4.62
N LEU A 28 -14.37 -14.11 -4.66
CA LEU A 28 -13.80 -13.19 -5.65
C LEU A 28 -13.29 -13.94 -6.89
N ASN A 29 -12.98 -15.23 -6.77
CA ASN A 29 -12.52 -16.07 -7.87
C ASN A 29 -13.35 -17.35 -7.97
N SER A 30 -13.53 -17.83 -9.20
CA SER A 30 -14.26 -19.07 -9.51
C SER A 30 -13.48 -20.33 -9.11
N ASP A 31 -14.20 -21.44 -8.93
CA ASP A 31 -13.59 -22.76 -8.67
C ASP A 31 -12.64 -23.16 -9.80
N GLU A 32 -13.01 -22.85 -11.05
CA GLU A 32 -12.20 -23.13 -12.23
C GLU A 32 -10.87 -22.37 -12.19
N THR A 33 -10.90 -21.08 -11.86
CA THR A 33 -9.71 -20.24 -11.76
C THR A 33 -8.81 -20.68 -10.60
N TYR A 34 -9.39 -20.96 -9.43
CA TYR A 34 -8.61 -21.44 -8.29
C TYR A 34 -7.93 -22.79 -8.57
N ARG A 35 -8.62 -23.71 -9.25
CA ARG A 35 -8.04 -24.98 -9.69
C ARG A 35 -6.86 -24.78 -10.65
N GLU A 36 -6.98 -23.86 -11.61
CA GLU A 36 -5.89 -23.51 -12.54
C GLU A 36 -4.68 -22.93 -11.81
N ILE A 37 -4.89 -22.09 -10.79
CA ILE A 37 -3.82 -21.57 -9.93
C ILE A 37 -3.10 -22.72 -9.21
N LEU A 38 -3.85 -23.63 -8.57
CA LEU A 38 -3.25 -24.78 -7.87
C LEU A 38 -2.48 -25.71 -8.82
N GLU A 39 -2.96 -25.86 -10.06
CA GLU A 39 -2.33 -26.73 -11.05
C GLU A 39 -1.05 -26.12 -11.63
N TYR A 40 -1.05 -24.83 -11.96
CA TYR A 40 0.04 -24.22 -12.72
C TYR A 40 1.02 -23.41 -11.87
N CYS A 41 0.60 -22.86 -10.73
CA CYS A 41 1.44 -21.94 -9.96
C CYS A 41 2.22 -22.59 -8.83
N VAL A 42 1.80 -23.74 -8.28
CA VAL A 42 2.44 -24.32 -7.08
C VAL A 42 3.92 -24.68 -7.29
N LEU A 43 4.28 -25.17 -8.47
CA LEU A 43 5.65 -25.60 -8.79
C LEU A 43 6.44 -24.54 -9.58
N ASP A 44 5.76 -23.76 -10.42
CA ASP A 44 6.39 -22.81 -11.32
C ASP A 44 5.53 -21.55 -11.53
N PHE A 45 5.79 -20.56 -10.69
CA PHE A 45 5.18 -19.22 -10.78
C PHE A 45 5.62 -18.44 -12.02
N SER A 46 6.72 -18.83 -12.66
CA SER A 46 7.23 -18.14 -13.86
C SER A 46 6.62 -18.68 -15.14
N SER A 47 5.79 -19.73 -15.06
CA SER A 47 5.17 -20.31 -16.24
C SER A 47 4.13 -19.38 -16.88
N ASP A 48 4.03 -19.42 -18.21
CA ASP A 48 3.00 -18.67 -18.94
C ASP A 48 1.59 -19.07 -18.51
N LYS A 49 1.40 -20.35 -18.17
CA LYS A 49 0.11 -20.87 -17.68
C LYS A 49 -0.25 -20.30 -16.32
N CYS A 50 0.73 -20.20 -15.41
CA CYS A 50 0.49 -19.56 -14.12
C CYS A 50 0.18 -18.07 -14.31
N SER A 51 0.93 -17.37 -15.15
CA SER A 51 0.68 -15.96 -15.46
C SER A 51 -0.73 -15.73 -16.03
N ALA A 52 -1.19 -16.62 -16.92
CA ALA A 52 -2.55 -16.57 -17.46
C ALA A 52 -3.62 -16.83 -16.40
N ALA A 53 -3.43 -17.82 -15.52
CA ALA A 53 -4.34 -18.11 -14.41
C ALA A 53 -4.41 -16.93 -13.41
N GLN A 54 -3.26 -16.33 -13.09
CA GLN A 54 -3.19 -15.14 -12.25
C GLN A 54 -3.93 -13.95 -12.86
N GLY A 55 -3.75 -13.71 -14.17
CA GLY A 55 -4.46 -12.68 -14.91
C GLY A 55 -5.99 -12.90 -14.90
N LYS A 56 -6.44 -14.14 -15.04
CA LYS A 56 -7.85 -14.51 -14.94
C LYS A 56 -8.41 -14.21 -13.55
N GLY A 57 -7.72 -14.62 -12.49
CA GLY A 57 -8.13 -14.31 -11.11
C GLY A 57 -8.11 -12.83 -10.79
N ALA A 58 -7.17 -12.06 -11.34
CA ALA A 58 -7.16 -10.61 -11.23
C ALA A 58 -8.36 -9.96 -11.94
N SER A 59 -8.75 -10.50 -13.11
CA SER A 59 -9.94 -10.05 -13.85
C SER A 59 -11.24 -10.39 -13.13
N GLU A 60 -11.37 -11.58 -12.55
CA GLU A 60 -12.57 -12.01 -11.81
C GLU A 60 -12.79 -11.18 -10.54
N ARG A 61 -11.71 -10.86 -9.80
CA ARG A 61 -11.76 -9.97 -8.64
C ARG A 61 -12.33 -8.58 -9.00
N GLY A 62 -12.02 -8.09 -10.20
CA GLY A 62 -12.47 -6.78 -10.66
C GLY A 62 -11.86 -5.61 -9.88
N GLY A 63 -12.66 -4.56 -9.67
CA GLY A 63 -12.24 -3.30 -9.03
C GLY A 63 -12.25 -3.32 -7.50
N VAL A 64 -12.25 -4.49 -6.87
CA VAL A 64 -12.20 -4.61 -5.40
C VAL A 64 -10.79 -4.26 -4.90
N ASP A 65 -10.71 -3.42 -3.87
CA ASP A 65 -9.45 -3.06 -3.21
C ASP A 65 -8.81 -4.30 -2.55
N ILE A 66 -7.56 -4.59 -2.93
CA ILE A 66 -6.81 -5.75 -2.42
C ILE A 66 -6.32 -5.57 -0.99
N TYR A 67 -6.24 -4.34 -0.48
CA TYR A 67 -5.82 -4.05 0.89
C TYR A 67 -6.97 -4.22 1.88
N ASN A 68 -8.21 -4.04 1.43
CA ASN A 68 -9.41 -4.32 2.21
C ASN A 68 -10.64 -4.56 1.31
N ILE A 69 -11.02 -5.83 1.13
CA ILE A 69 -12.13 -6.22 0.24
C ILE A 69 -13.52 -5.76 0.71
N TYR A 70 -13.62 -5.23 1.93
CA TYR A 70 -14.86 -4.71 2.52
C TYR A 70 -14.86 -3.18 2.63
N ALA A 71 -13.78 -2.51 2.23
CA ALA A 71 -13.74 -1.06 2.22
C ALA A 71 -14.73 -0.49 1.18
N PRO A 72 -15.29 0.71 1.42
CA PRO A 72 -16.02 1.43 0.40
C PRO A 72 -15.09 1.73 -0.80
N LEU A 73 -15.67 2.04 -1.95
CA LEU A 73 -14.89 2.54 -3.07
C LEU A 73 -14.56 4.02 -2.84
N CYS A 74 -13.34 4.43 -3.18
CA CYS A 74 -13.01 5.84 -3.23
C CYS A 74 -13.67 6.49 -4.47
N HIS A 75 -14.43 7.56 -4.27
CA HIS A 75 -15.06 8.32 -5.34
C HIS A 75 -14.56 9.76 -5.34
N ASP A 76 -14.01 10.22 -6.47
CA ASP A 76 -13.48 11.58 -6.70
C ASP A 76 -14.45 12.73 -6.34
N SER A 77 -15.74 12.45 -6.19
CA SER A 77 -16.76 13.46 -5.85
C SER A 77 -16.84 13.84 -4.36
N GLU A 78 -16.21 13.06 -3.46
CA GLU A 78 -16.24 13.32 -2.02
C GLU A 78 -15.16 14.31 -1.54
N PHE A 79 -14.28 14.78 -2.44
CA PHE A 79 -13.37 15.91 -2.18
C PHE A 79 -14.09 17.26 -1.95
N ASN A 80 -15.43 17.28 -2.03
CA ASN A 80 -16.23 18.43 -1.67
C ASN A 80 -16.34 18.58 -0.14
N ASN A 81 -15.36 19.29 0.42
CA ASN A 81 -15.40 20.06 1.67
C ASN A 81 -15.56 19.34 3.00
N ASN A 82 -15.83 18.04 3.02
CA ASN A 82 -15.79 17.27 4.26
C ASN A 82 -14.46 16.55 4.32
N VAL A 83 -13.46 17.22 4.88
CA VAL A 83 -12.25 16.57 5.39
C VAL A 83 -12.74 15.41 6.26
N SER A 84 -12.69 14.19 5.71
CA SER A 84 -12.88 12.96 6.48
C SER A 84 -12.01 13.14 7.71
N THR A 85 -12.65 13.15 8.89
CA THR A 85 -11.91 13.13 10.14
C THR A 85 -11.32 11.72 10.21
N GLY A 86 -10.20 11.53 9.50
CA GLY A 86 -9.60 10.23 9.24
C GLY A 86 -9.64 9.39 10.50
N SER A 87 -10.49 8.36 10.48
CA SER A 87 -10.65 7.48 11.62
C SER A 87 -9.41 6.61 11.70
N ILE A 88 -8.64 6.70 12.79
CA ILE A 88 -7.48 5.82 13.01
C ILE A 88 -7.92 4.34 13.13
N LYS A 89 -9.21 4.09 13.33
CA LYS A 89 -9.77 2.76 13.54
C LYS A 89 -10.24 2.07 12.27
N GLU A 90 -10.40 2.82 11.18
CA GLU A 90 -11.03 2.32 9.96
C GLU A 90 -10.17 2.67 8.77
N PHE A 91 -10.00 1.71 7.85
CA PHE A 91 -9.24 1.91 6.63
C PHE A 91 -9.97 2.92 5.74
N ASP A 92 -9.29 3.99 5.36
CA ASP A 92 -9.80 5.02 4.46
C ASP A 92 -9.18 4.81 3.06
N PRO A 93 -9.93 4.27 2.09
CA PRO A 93 -9.43 3.97 0.74
C PRO A 93 -9.07 5.24 -0.06
N CYS A 94 -9.46 6.43 0.39
CA CYS A 94 -9.12 7.71 -0.22
C CYS A 94 -7.90 8.38 0.46
N SER A 95 -7.21 7.68 1.36
CA SER A 95 -6.17 8.31 2.18
C SER A 95 -5.02 8.89 1.39
N ASP A 96 -4.69 8.21 0.30
CA ASP A 96 -3.57 8.50 -0.56
C ASP A 96 -3.71 9.91 -1.16
N ASP A 97 -4.89 10.23 -1.70
CA ASP A 97 -5.15 11.53 -2.34
C ASP A 97 -4.93 12.73 -1.41
N TYR A 98 -5.52 12.70 -0.21
CA TYR A 98 -5.40 13.84 0.70
C TYR A 98 -4.03 13.88 1.41
N VAL A 99 -3.36 12.74 1.59
CA VAL A 99 -1.98 12.69 2.09
C VAL A 99 -1.03 13.28 1.06
N SER A 100 -1.15 12.88 -0.20
CA SER A 100 -0.38 13.40 -1.31
C SER A 100 -0.57 14.91 -1.47
N ALA A 101 -1.82 15.40 -1.45
CA ALA A 101 -2.12 16.83 -1.53
C ALA A 101 -1.49 17.61 -0.36
N TYR A 102 -1.57 17.10 0.87
CA TYR A 102 -1.00 17.77 2.05
C TYR A 102 0.52 17.79 2.06
N LEU A 103 1.18 16.66 1.75
CA LEU A 103 2.64 16.56 1.74
C LEU A 103 3.31 17.35 0.62
N ASN A 104 2.56 17.74 -0.42
CA ASN A 104 3.01 18.59 -1.51
C ASN A 104 2.81 20.09 -1.26
N LEU A 105 2.28 20.51 -0.10
CA LEU A 105 2.22 21.93 0.28
C LEU A 105 3.63 22.47 0.61
N PRO A 106 4.06 23.61 0.04
CA PRO A 106 5.38 24.20 0.31
C PRO A 106 5.68 24.40 1.79
N GLU A 107 4.71 24.90 2.54
CA GLU A 107 4.83 25.14 3.99
C GLU A 107 5.01 23.84 4.78
N VAL A 108 4.44 22.73 4.31
CA VAL A 108 4.59 21.41 4.93
C VAL A 108 6.00 20.87 4.65
N GLN A 109 6.48 21.01 3.41
CA GLN A 109 7.84 20.57 3.06
C GLN A 109 8.91 21.41 3.76
N ASP A 110 8.71 22.71 3.90
CA ASP A 110 9.60 23.61 4.66
C ASP A 110 9.62 23.23 6.15
N ALA A 111 8.47 22.89 6.74
CA ALA A 111 8.37 22.42 8.12
C ALA A 111 9.10 21.08 8.33
N PHE A 112 9.17 20.22 7.32
CA PHE A 112 10.00 19.01 7.32
C PHE A 112 11.48 19.26 6.99
N HIS A 113 11.86 20.51 6.71
CA HIS A 113 13.20 20.87 6.24
C HIS A 113 13.60 20.13 4.95
N ALA A 114 12.62 19.88 4.08
CA ALA A 114 12.81 19.26 2.78
C ALA A 114 12.97 20.31 1.68
N LYS A 115 13.53 19.90 0.53
CA LYS A 115 13.52 20.74 -0.67
C LYS A 115 12.13 20.68 -1.31
N ASN A 116 11.63 21.84 -1.72
CA ASN A 116 10.34 21.94 -2.41
C ASN A 116 10.38 21.17 -3.73
N THR A 117 9.73 20.01 -3.76
CA THR A 117 9.71 19.05 -4.87
C THR A 117 8.39 18.30 -4.89
N SER A 118 8.04 17.69 -6.03
CA SER A 118 6.88 16.81 -6.09
C SER A 118 7.15 15.50 -5.35
N TRP A 119 6.35 15.23 -4.33
CA TRP A 119 6.38 14.00 -3.55
C TRP A 119 5.29 13.06 -4.05
N PHE A 120 5.64 11.77 -4.12
CA PHE A 120 4.73 10.68 -4.46
C PHE A 120 4.83 9.62 -3.37
N GLU A 121 3.75 8.89 -3.12
CA GLU A 121 3.71 7.85 -2.10
C GLU A 121 4.67 6.70 -2.41
N CYS A 122 4.67 6.25 -3.66
CA CYS A 122 5.55 5.20 -4.16
C CYS A 122 6.34 5.71 -5.37
N SER A 123 7.63 5.36 -5.44
CA SER A 123 8.45 5.65 -6.62
C SER A 123 8.25 4.58 -7.69
N ALA A 124 8.06 4.97 -8.95
CA ALA A 124 7.95 4.05 -10.09
C ALA A 124 9.19 3.16 -10.31
N THR A 125 10.32 3.48 -9.67
CA THR A 125 11.56 2.69 -9.74
C THR A 125 11.56 1.47 -8.81
N ASP A 126 10.61 1.35 -7.88
CA ASP A 126 10.61 0.33 -6.84
C ASP A 126 9.34 -0.54 -6.89
N TYR A 127 9.30 -1.47 -7.84
CA TYR A 127 8.20 -2.46 -8.03
C TYR A 127 7.98 -3.43 -6.85
N TYR A 128 8.77 -3.34 -5.77
CA TYR A 128 8.83 -4.36 -4.69
C TYR A 128 8.36 -3.87 -3.33
N ILE A 129 7.74 -2.69 -3.23
CA ILE A 129 7.25 -2.20 -1.94
C ILE A 129 5.73 -2.37 -1.93
N ALA A 130 5.26 -3.44 -1.27
CA ALA A 130 3.89 -3.50 -0.78
C ALA A 130 3.65 -2.24 0.05
N SER A 131 2.61 -1.46 -0.29
CA SER A 131 2.30 -0.18 0.31
C SER A 131 2.40 -0.28 1.84
N LEU A 132 3.51 0.22 2.38
CA LEU A 132 3.68 0.37 3.81
C LEU A 132 2.80 1.55 4.18
N HIS A 133 1.53 1.26 4.50
CA HIS A 133 0.63 2.24 5.07
C HIS A 133 1.29 2.74 6.37
N LEU A 134 1.98 3.89 6.29
CA LEU A 134 2.26 4.69 7.46
C LEU A 134 0.88 5.10 7.95
N LEU A 135 0.38 4.42 8.98
CA LEU A 135 -0.76 4.89 9.76
C LEU A 135 -0.55 6.40 9.97
N ILE A 136 -1.53 7.19 9.51
CA ILE A 136 -1.52 8.65 9.60
C ILE A 136 -1.62 9.01 11.08
N VAL A 137 -0.46 9.02 11.72
CA VAL A 137 -0.26 9.45 13.10
C VAL A 137 -0.14 10.99 13.14
N SER A 138 -0.12 11.68 11.99
CA SER A 138 0.21 13.11 11.92
C SER A 138 -0.87 14.03 12.50
N LYS A 139 -2.17 13.78 12.25
CA LYS A 139 -3.21 14.76 12.63
C LYS A 139 -3.58 14.75 14.11
N SER A 140 -3.51 13.58 14.77
CA SER A 140 -3.89 13.46 16.18
C SER A 140 -2.71 13.62 17.16
N ILE A 141 -1.46 13.41 16.73
CA ILE A 141 -0.28 13.63 17.58
C ILE A 141 0.15 15.09 17.58
N ALA A 142 0.08 15.79 16.44
CA ALA A 142 0.48 17.20 16.33
C ALA A 142 -0.30 18.13 17.27
N ASN A 143 -1.58 17.84 17.53
CA ASN A 143 -2.41 18.68 18.41
C ASN A 143 -2.30 18.35 19.91
N ARG A 144 -1.65 17.23 20.29
CA ARG A 144 -1.66 16.78 21.70
C ARG A 144 -0.28 16.80 22.36
N PHE A 145 0.80 16.80 21.60
CA PHE A 145 2.14 16.89 22.15
C PHE A 145 2.94 17.93 21.38
N GLU A 146 3.48 18.93 22.07
CA GLU A 146 4.55 19.80 21.58
C GLU A 146 5.82 18.96 21.33
N LEU A 147 5.79 18.12 20.29
CA LEU A 147 6.91 17.26 19.91
C LEU A 147 7.73 17.99 18.86
N HIS A 148 8.81 18.60 19.31
CA HIS A 148 9.86 19.24 18.50
C HIS A 148 10.62 18.29 17.55
N SER A 149 10.11 17.08 17.28
CA SER A 149 10.75 16.15 16.34
C SER A 149 9.75 15.08 15.89
N ILE A 150 9.23 15.22 14.67
CA ILE A 150 8.62 14.09 13.95
C ILE A 150 9.78 13.24 13.44
N ALA A 151 10.10 12.17 14.15
CA ALA A 151 11.06 11.18 13.69
C ALA A 151 10.36 10.22 12.72
N ILE A 152 10.51 10.46 11.41
CA ILE A 152 10.23 9.42 10.41
C ILE A 152 11.33 8.37 10.58
N PHE A 153 10.96 7.19 11.10
CA PHE A 153 11.89 6.08 11.25
C PHE A 153 12.41 5.65 9.87
N LYS A 154 13.66 5.98 9.60
CA LYS A 154 14.42 5.41 8.50
C LYS A 154 14.65 3.92 8.77
N ILE A 155 13.80 3.06 8.23
CA ILE A 155 14.09 1.62 8.18
C ILE A 155 15.27 1.47 7.21
N LYS A 156 16.49 1.46 7.75
CA LYS A 156 17.69 1.05 7.02
C LYS A 156 17.63 -0.46 6.81
N GLY A 157 16.99 -0.88 5.73
CA GLY A 157 17.09 -2.22 5.17
C GLY A 157 17.19 -2.08 3.67
N TRP A 158 18.32 -2.50 3.11
CA TRP A 158 18.64 -2.62 1.68
C TRP A 158 19.13 -1.33 0.97
N ARG A 159 20.43 -1.33 0.64
CA ARG A 159 21.12 -0.40 -0.28
C ARG A 159 20.75 -0.79 -1.72
N TYR A 160 20.66 0.01 -2.78
CA TYR A 160 21.08 1.36 -3.21
C TYR A 160 19.96 1.82 -4.21
N ASN A 161 19.69 3.08 -4.56
CA ASN A 161 20.59 4.12 -5.05
C ASN A 161 19.78 5.44 -5.08
N LEU A 162 19.66 6.13 -3.94
CA LEU A 162 19.11 7.49 -3.94
C LEU A 162 20.21 8.44 -4.41
N GLY A 163 19.93 9.19 -5.48
CA GLY A 163 20.61 10.44 -5.82
C GLY A 163 20.40 11.49 -4.73
N LEU A 164 20.90 11.21 -3.53
CA LEU A 164 21.13 12.19 -2.48
C LEU A 164 22.35 13.02 -2.89
N GLN A 165 22.16 14.01 -3.76
CA GLN A 165 23.08 15.14 -3.77
C GLN A 165 22.84 15.94 -2.49
N ARG A 166 23.54 15.53 -1.43
CA ARG A 166 23.86 16.41 -0.31
C ARG A 166 24.86 17.45 -0.81
N THR A 167 24.67 18.69 -0.37
CA THR A 167 25.74 19.68 -0.24
C THR A 167 26.82 19.17 0.70
#